data_AF-A0A947ESH6-F1
#
_entry.id   AF-A0A947ESH6-F1
#
_cell.length_a   1.000
_cell.length_b   1.000
_cell.length_c   1.000
_cell.angle_alpha   90.00
_cell.angle_beta   90.00
_cell.angle_gamma   90.00
#
_symmetry.space_group_name_H-M   'P 1'
#
loop_
_entity.id
_entity.type
_entity.pdbx_description
1 polymer ?
#
loop_
_entity_poly.entity_id
_entity_poly.type
_entity_poly.pdbx_seq_one_letter_code
_entity_poly.pdbx_strand_id
1 'polypeptide(L)'
;IAPVPSLFTFNIKDPRIDGIPGLSLNARVELISRDIPGKNITGAIKTRSLKSETLVTEGPLLITHWGLSGPAVLKLSSWGARILNDYKYRFRIRVNWMPDYHQQGMYSFLMEVKNIEAKKTAYRTCPVDIPRRLWGKLVIAADILPDQKWADISKKQLQALAAQLTSSEFLVEGKSTFKEEFVTAGGVDLKEIDFKTFGSRIYEGLYFAGEVLNIDALTGGYNFQSAWSGAYLAAMAISEN
;
A
#
# COMPACT_ATOMS: atom_id res chain seq x y z
N ILE A 1 -4.67 -21.79 11.55
CA ILE A 1 -5.10 -20.79 10.54
C ILE A 1 -4.05 -20.69 9.43
N ALA A 2 -4.42 -20.77 8.14
CA ALA A 2 -3.46 -20.76 7.03
C ALA A 2 -2.57 -19.49 7.04
N PRO A 3 -1.23 -19.64 7.10
CA PRO A 3 -0.30 -18.52 7.11
C PRO A 3 -0.16 -17.91 5.72
N VAL A 4 -0.25 -16.58 5.65
CA VAL A 4 -0.01 -15.81 4.43
C VAL A 4 0.91 -14.61 4.72
N PRO A 5 1.76 -14.21 3.78
CA PRO A 5 2.57 -12.99 3.88
C PRO A 5 1.75 -11.73 4.21
N SER A 6 2.28 -10.90 5.10
CA SER A 6 1.79 -9.60 5.56
C SER A 6 2.97 -8.61 5.63
N LEU A 7 2.68 -7.30 5.65
CA LEU A 7 3.67 -6.22 5.68
C LEU A 7 4.71 -6.31 4.54
N PHE A 8 4.27 -6.28 3.29
CA PHE A 8 5.15 -6.41 2.14
C PHE A 8 5.07 -5.23 1.16
N THR A 9 6.19 -5.00 0.47
CA THR A 9 6.30 -4.08 -0.66
C THR A 9 5.53 -4.64 -1.86
N PHE A 10 4.87 -3.76 -2.63
CA PHE A 10 4.18 -4.11 -3.87
C PHE A 10 5.12 -3.99 -5.06
N ASN A 11 5.27 -5.07 -5.83
CA ASN A 11 6.07 -5.05 -7.04
C ASN A 11 5.25 -4.45 -8.19
N ILE A 12 5.73 -3.35 -8.75
CA ILE A 12 5.05 -2.58 -9.79
C ILE A 12 6.08 -2.19 -10.86
N LYS A 13 5.76 -2.48 -12.12
CA LYS A 13 6.51 -2.00 -13.28
C LYS A 13 5.70 -0.92 -13.98
N ASP A 14 6.01 0.35 -13.71
CA ASP A 14 5.30 1.47 -14.30
C ASP A 14 6.25 2.65 -14.61
N PRO A 15 6.22 3.22 -15.84
CA PRO A 15 7.08 4.32 -16.23
C PRO A 15 7.02 5.54 -15.31
N ARG A 16 5.90 5.75 -14.60
CA ARG A 16 5.71 6.88 -13.68
C ARG A 16 6.56 6.79 -12.42
N ILE A 17 6.95 5.60 -12.01
CA ILE A 17 7.77 5.37 -10.82
C ILE A 17 9.16 4.80 -11.16
N ASP A 18 9.38 4.44 -12.41
CA ASP A 18 10.66 3.95 -12.90
C ASP A 18 11.77 5.01 -12.83
N GLY A 19 12.96 4.57 -12.41
CA GLY A 19 14.14 5.41 -12.30
C GLY A 19 14.04 6.53 -11.27
N ILE A 20 13.10 6.47 -10.31
CA ILE A 20 12.97 7.45 -9.20
C ILE A 20 12.85 6.82 -7.79
N PRO A 21 13.62 5.76 -7.46
CA PRO A 21 13.60 5.15 -6.13
C PRO A 21 14.14 6.12 -5.06
N GLY A 22 13.72 5.90 -3.82
CA GLY A 22 14.11 6.68 -2.64
C GLY A 22 13.21 7.89 -2.35
N LEU A 23 12.21 8.15 -3.18
CA LEU A 23 11.24 9.21 -2.93
C LEU A 23 10.16 8.76 -1.95
N SER A 24 9.89 9.59 -0.94
CA SER A 24 8.85 9.36 0.06
C SER A 24 7.95 10.58 0.18
N LEU A 25 6.64 10.35 0.28
CA LEU A 25 5.62 11.38 0.49
C LEU A 25 4.36 10.76 1.10
N ASN A 26 3.53 11.57 1.73
CA ASN A 26 2.21 11.12 2.18
C ASN A 26 1.30 10.86 0.97
N ALA A 27 0.62 9.72 0.97
CA ALA A 27 -0.34 9.35 -0.06
C ALA A 27 -1.48 8.52 0.53
N ARG A 28 -2.63 8.52 -0.15
CA ARG A 28 -3.72 7.57 0.07
C ARG A 28 -3.62 6.45 -0.95
N VAL A 29 -3.66 5.21 -0.48
CA VAL A 29 -3.63 3.99 -1.30
C VAL A 29 -4.92 3.23 -1.12
N GLU A 30 -5.56 2.87 -2.22
CA GLU A 30 -6.83 2.15 -2.27
C GLU A 30 -6.66 0.87 -3.09
N LEU A 31 -7.14 -0.27 -2.56
CA LEU A 31 -7.28 -1.50 -3.34
C LEU A 31 -8.55 -1.43 -4.18
N ILE A 32 -8.42 -1.44 -5.52
CA ILE A 32 -9.55 -1.17 -6.42
C ILE A 32 -10.14 -2.42 -7.07
N SER A 33 -9.31 -3.37 -7.50
CA SER A 33 -9.80 -4.60 -8.11
C SER A 33 -8.73 -5.69 -8.18
N ARG A 34 -9.18 -6.93 -8.37
CA ARG A 34 -8.31 -8.04 -8.77
C ARG A 34 -7.94 -7.88 -10.24
N ASP A 35 -6.67 -8.09 -10.57
CA ASP A 35 -6.27 -8.29 -11.95
C ASP A 35 -6.38 -9.78 -12.27
N ILE A 36 -7.34 -10.14 -13.12
CA ILE A 36 -7.45 -11.50 -13.67
C ILE A 36 -6.95 -11.41 -15.10
N PRO A 37 -5.85 -12.09 -15.47
CA PRO A 37 -5.40 -12.15 -16.86
C PRO A 37 -6.55 -12.56 -17.78
N GLY A 38 -6.90 -11.71 -18.75
CA GLY A 38 -7.99 -11.95 -19.71
C GLY A 38 -9.38 -11.44 -19.30
N LYS A 39 -9.55 -10.74 -18.17
CA LYS A 39 -10.85 -10.17 -17.76
C LYS A 39 -10.70 -8.76 -17.20
N ASN A 40 -11.11 -7.75 -17.98
CA ASN A 40 -11.28 -6.38 -17.49
C ASN A 40 -12.38 -6.38 -16.42
N ILE A 41 -12.01 -6.34 -15.14
CA ILE A 41 -12.98 -6.16 -14.05
C ILE A 41 -13.04 -4.68 -13.72
N THR A 42 -14.00 -3.98 -14.32
CA THR A 42 -14.41 -2.62 -13.98
C THR A 42 -15.47 -2.58 -12.88
N GLY A 43 -15.64 -3.66 -12.11
CA GLY A 43 -16.68 -3.78 -11.09
C GLY A 43 -16.12 -4.04 -9.70
N ALA A 44 -16.64 -3.32 -8.70
CA ALA A 44 -16.44 -3.59 -7.28
C ALA A 44 -16.61 -5.10 -6.97
N ILE A 45 -15.70 -5.61 -6.16
CA ILE A 45 -15.60 -7.02 -5.80
C ILE A 45 -16.88 -7.46 -5.06
N LYS A 46 -17.77 -8.18 -5.75
CA LYS A 46 -18.84 -8.97 -5.12
C LYS A 46 -18.34 -10.39 -4.86
N THR A 47 -17.43 -10.56 -3.90
CA THR A 47 -17.17 -11.87 -3.29
C THR A 47 -18.22 -12.13 -2.22
N ARG A 48 -18.91 -13.26 -2.34
CA ARG A 48 -20.20 -13.62 -1.73
C ARG A 48 -20.24 -13.76 -0.19
N SER A 49 -19.28 -13.23 0.56
CA SER A 49 -19.30 -13.28 2.03
C SER A 49 -18.43 -12.24 2.77
N LEU A 50 -17.98 -11.18 2.10
CA LEU A 50 -17.32 -10.05 2.76
C LEU A 50 -18.02 -8.79 2.26
N LYS A 51 -18.62 -8.02 3.18
CA LYS A 51 -19.05 -6.65 2.88
C LYS A 51 -17.89 -5.96 2.18
N SER A 52 -18.19 -5.32 1.05
CA SER A 52 -17.28 -4.53 0.22
C SER A 52 -16.71 -3.35 1.01
N GLU A 53 -15.84 -3.63 1.98
CA GLU A 53 -14.97 -2.62 2.57
C GLU A 53 -13.82 -2.42 1.60
N THR A 54 -13.87 -1.30 0.89
CA THR A 54 -12.75 -0.83 0.10
C THR A 54 -11.56 -0.67 1.04
N LEU A 55 -10.52 -1.48 0.86
CA LEU A 55 -9.29 -1.39 1.65
C LEU A 55 -8.55 -0.10 1.26
N VAL A 56 -8.55 0.86 2.19
CA VAL A 56 -7.91 2.17 2.02
C VAL A 56 -6.97 2.43 3.17
N THR A 57 -5.80 2.96 2.86
CA THR A 57 -4.79 3.34 3.85
C THR A 57 -4.16 4.67 3.48
N GLU A 58 -3.68 5.39 4.49
CA GLU A 58 -2.94 6.63 4.34
C GLU A 58 -1.64 6.62 5.15
N GLY A 59 -0.68 7.40 4.66
CA GLY A 59 0.59 7.67 5.32
C GLY A 59 1.73 7.79 4.32
N PRO A 60 2.97 7.80 4.82
CA PRO A 60 4.14 7.82 3.94
C PRO A 60 4.15 6.62 3.01
N LEU A 61 4.38 6.89 1.73
CA LEU A 61 4.56 5.94 0.66
C LEU A 61 5.95 6.13 0.08
N LEU A 62 6.70 5.04 -0.05
CA LEU A 62 8.07 5.02 -0.56
C LEU A 62 8.09 4.41 -1.96
N ILE A 63 8.67 5.13 -2.92
CA ILE A 63 9.01 4.57 -4.22
C ILE A 63 10.35 3.84 -4.11
N THR A 64 10.40 2.58 -4.55
CA THR A 64 11.57 1.70 -4.47
C THR A 64 11.99 1.26 -5.87
N HIS A 65 13.10 0.51 -5.95
CA HIS A 65 13.52 -0.11 -7.22
C HIS A 65 12.54 -1.17 -7.75
N TRP A 66 11.67 -1.70 -6.89
CA TRP A 66 10.79 -2.82 -7.21
C TRP A 66 9.33 -2.40 -7.42
N GLY A 67 8.96 -1.22 -6.95
CA GLY A 67 7.59 -0.73 -6.92
C GLY A 67 7.35 0.18 -5.71
N LEU A 68 6.29 -0.06 -4.96
CA LEU A 68 5.84 0.84 -3.88
C LEU A 68 5.91 0.15 -2.52
N SER A 69 6.41 0.87 -1.52
CA SER A 69 6.55 0.44 -0.12
C SER A 69 6.15 1.57 0.82
N GLY A 70 6.62 1.52 2.07
CA GLY A 70 6.35 2.51 3.11
C GLY A 70 5.05 2.25 3.88
N PRO A 71 4.85 2.94 5.01
CA PRO A 71 3.73 2.71 5.92
C PRO A 71 2.35 2.56 5.28
N ALA A 72 2.01 3.35 4.27
CA ALA A 72 0.71 3.22 3.60
C ALA A 72 0.57 1.84 2.91
N VAL A 73 1.56 1.45 2.10
CA VAL A 73 1.57 0.16 1.41
C VAL A 73 1.63 -1.01 2.39
N LEU A 74 2.51 -0.92 3.40
CA LEU A 74 2.68 -1.99 4.39
C LEU A 74 1.38 -2.22 5.18
N LYS A 75 0.71 -1.15 5.63
CA LYS A 75 -0.61 -1.25 6.28
C LYS A 75 -1.63 -1.94 5.38
N LEU A 76 -1.70 -1.54 4.10
CA LEU A 76 -2.66 -2.11 3.16
C LEU A 76 -2.40 -3.60 2.92
N SER A 77 -1.12 -3.97 2.80
CA SER A 77 -0.70 -5.36 2.64
C SER A 77 -1.02 -6.23 3.86
N SER A 78 -0.97 -5.65 5.08
CA SER A 78 -1.30 -6.33 6.32
C SER A 78 -2.79 -6.52 6.48
N TRP A 79 -3.58 -5.45 6.37
CA TRP A 79 -5.04 -5.53 6.47
C TRP A 79 -5.65 -6.38 5.36
N GLY A 80 -5.04 -6.34 4.16
CA GLY A 80 -5.46 -7.11 3.00
C GLY A 80 -4.83 -8.49 2.86
N ALA A 81 -3.98 -8.97 3.79
CA ALA A 81 -3.09 -10.11 3.56
C ALA A 81 -3.77 -11.34 2.92
N ARG A 82 -4.95 -11.73 3.44
CA ARG A 82 -5.75 -12.85 2.90
C ARG A 82 -6.33 -12.56 1.53
N ILE A 83 -6.91 -11.37 1.35
CA ILE A 83 -7.49 -10.93 0.07
C ILE A 83 -6.42 -10.88 -1.01
N LEU A 84 -5.24 -10.33 -0.69
CA LEU A 84 -4.13 -10.22 -1.63
C LEU A 84 -3.53 -11.60 -1.97
N ASN A 85 -3.50 -12.52 -1.01
CA ASN A 85 -3.15 -13.93 -1.26
C ASN A 85 -4.15 -14.63 -2.20
N ASP A 86 -5.45 -14.39 -2.02
CA ASP A 86 -6.49 -14.92 -2.93
C ASP A 86 -6.34 -14.37 -4.35
N TYR A 87 -5.83 -13.14 -4.47
CA TYR A 87 -5.49 -12.51 -5.75
C TYR A 87 -4.17 -12.98 -6.32
N LYS A 88 -3.47 -13.90 -5.65
CA LYS A 88 -2.12 -14.35 -6.02
C LYS A 88 -1.17 -13.17 -6.22
N TYR A 89 -1.36 -12.12 -5.42
CA TYR A 89 -0.60 -10.87 -5.46
C TYR A 89 -0.62 -10.14 -6.80
N ARG A 90 -1.70 -10.32 -7.58
CA ARG A 90 -1.97 -9.61 -8.83
C ARG A 90 -3.26 -8.81 -8.73
N PHE A 91 -3.13 -7.50 -8.60
CA PHE A 91 -4.25 -6.60 -8.32
C PHE A 91 -3.92 -5.17 -8.71
N ARG A 92 -4.93 -4.32 -8.78
CA ARG A 92 -4.75 -2.89 -9.02
C ARG A 92 -4.93 -2.11 -7.73
N ILE A 93 -4.10 -1.09 -7.58
CA ILE A 93 -4.25 -0.07 -6.55
C ILE A 93 -4.47 1.28 -7.20
N ARG A 94 -5.12 2.19 -6.48
CA ARG A 94 -5.18 3.62 -6.81
C ARG A 94 -4.39 4.38 -5.77
N VAL A 95 -3.53 5.27 -6.23
CA VAL A 95 -2.72 6.17 -5.40
C VAL A 95 -3.20 7.59 -5.63
N ASN A 96 -3.67 8.22 -4.57
CA ASN A 96 -3.84 9.66 -4.49
C ASN A 96 -2.57 10.24 -3.84
N TRP A 97 -1.76 10.92 -4.64
CA TRP A 97 -0.55 11.60 -4.17
C TRP A 97 -0.86 12.87 -3.40
N MET A 98 -2.08 13.40 -3.53
CA MET A 98 -2.58 14.64 -2.95
C MET A 98 -3.83 14.34 -2.09
N PRO A 99 -3.68 13.66 -0.94
CA PRO A 99 -4.80 13.11 -0.17
C PRO A 99 -5.84 14.16 0.27
N ASP A 100 -5.43 15.44 0.39
CA ASP A 100 -6.30 16.57 0.72
C ASP A 100 -7.21 17.01 -0.44
N TYR A 101 -6.97 16.49 -1.65
CA TYR A 101 -7.71 16.84 -2.85
C TYR A 101 -8.47 15.64 -3.41
N HIS A 102 -9.73 15.89 -3.79
CA HIS A 102 -10.42 15.07 -4.79
C HIS A 102 -10.11 15.61 -6.20
N GLN A 103 -10.33 14.79 -7.23
CA GLN A 103 -9.93 15.09 -8.61
C GLN A 103 -10.46 16.44 -9.13
N GLN A 104 -11.75 16.73 -8.90
CA GLN A 104 -12.34 17.99 -9.35
C GLN A 104 -11.74 19.22 -8.62
N GLY A 105 -11.41 19.09 -7.33
CA GLY A 105 -10.74 20.14 -6.58
C GLY A 105 -9.32 20.38 -7.09
N MET A 106 -8.58 19.31 -7.38
CA MET A 106 -7.26 19.40 -8.00
C MET A 106 -7.33 20.04 -9.39
N TYR A 107 -8.31 19.68 -10.22
CA TYR A 107 -8.51 20.30 -11.53
C TYR A 107 -8.78 21.81 -11.42
N SER A 108 -9.65 22.23 -10.50
CA SER A 108 -9.93 23.67 -10.27
C SER A 108 -8.67 24.41 -9.81
N PHE A 109 -7.90 23.84 -8.89
CA PHE A 109 -6.62 24.40 -8.45
C PHE A 109 -5.63 24.54 -9.63
N LEU A 110 -5.48 23.50 -10.45
CA LEU A 110 -4.59 23.55 -11.61
C LEU A 110 -5.06 24.55 -12.68
N MET A 111 -6.36 24.82 -12.79
CA MET A 111 -6.89 25.88 -13.65
C MET A 111 -6.46 27.28 -13.16
N GLU A 112 -6.42 27.52 -11.85
CA GLU A 112 -5.91 28.77 -11.28
C GLU A 112 -4.41 28.92 -11.55
N VAL A 113 -3.63 27.85 -11.31
CA VAL A 113 -2.19 27.80 -11.61
C VAL A 113 -1.95 28.10 -13.08
N LYS A 114 -2.75 27.52 -13.98
CA LYS A 114 -2.64 27.75 -15.43
C LYS A 114 -2.71 29.24 -15.79
N ASN A 115 -3.54 30.02 -15.10
CA ASN A 115 -3.70 31.44 -15.33
C ASN A 115 -2.56 32.27 -14.74
N ILE A 116 -2.11 31.92 -13.52
CA ILE A 116 -1.04 32.62 -12.80
C ILE A 116 0.31 32.36 -13.45
N GLU A 117 0.60 31.10 -13.80
CA GLU A 117 1.90 30.62 -14.28
C GLU A 117 1.95 30.45 -15.80
N ALA A 118 1.05 31.11 -16.53
CA ALA A 118 0.78 30.95 -17.95
C ALA A 118 2.04 30.84 -18.83
N LYS A 119 3.07 31.65 -18.57
CA LYS A 119 4.30 31.71 -19.38
C LYS A 119 5.35 30.65 -19.02
N LYS A 120 5.23 29.99 -17.86
CA LYS A 120 6.18 28.98 -17.39
C LYS A 120 5.82 27.59 -17.91
N THR A 121 6.81 26.71 -18.04
CA THR A 121 6.63 25.31 -18.43
C THR A 121 6.09 24.49 -17.25
N ALA A 122 5.03 23.71 -17.44
CA ALA A 122 4.45 22.93 -16.35
C ALA A 122 5.41 21.90 -15.77
N TYR A 123 6.25 21.27 -16.61
CA TYR A 123 7.26 20.32 -16.15
C TYR A 123 8.24 20.91 -15.12
N ARG A 124 8.62 22.19 -15.26
CA ARG A 124 9.58 22.85 -14.35
C ARG A 124 8.91 23.59 -13.19
N THR A 125 7.60 23.86 -13.30
CA THR A 125 6.82 24.63 -12.33
C THR A 125 5.79 23.73 -11.66
N CYS A 126 6.20 23.11 -10.55
CA CYS A 126 5.34 22.28 -9.72
C CYS A 126 4.57 23.15 -8.72
N PRO A 127 3.22 23.17 -8.76
CA PRO A 127 2.41 24.00 -7.86
C PRO A 127 1.96 23.27 -6.58
N VAL A 128 2.35 22.00 -6.39
CA VAL A 128 1.96 21.16 -5.25
C VAL A 128 3.18 20.63 -4.52
N ASP A 129 3.00 20.20 -3.27
CA ASP A 129 4.05 19.59 -2.45
C ASP A 129 4.26 18.12 -2.81
N ILE A 130 5.03 17.89 -3.88
CA ILE A 130 5.42 16.56 -4.36
C ILE A 130 6.89 16.58 -4.79
N PRO A 131 7.64 15.48 -4.66
CA PRO A 131 9.01 15.43 -5.16
C PRO A 131 9.09 15.75 -6.65
N ARG A 132 10.00 16.66 -7.03
CA ARG A 132 10.14 17.17 -8.41
C ARG A 132 10.31 16.09 -9.48
N ARG A 133 10.99 14.98 -9.14
CA ARG A 133 11.18 13.86 -10.07
C ARG A 133 9.86 13.11 -10.31
N LEU A 134 9.03 12.92 -9.28
CA LEU A 134 7.70 12.34 -9.43
C LEU A 134 6.76 13.29 -10.18
N TRP A 135 6.80 14.59 -9.87
CA TRP A 135 6.08 15.61 -10.65
C TRP A 135 6.32 15.49 -12.15
N GLY A 136 7.59 15.48 -12.57
CA GLY A 136 7.94 15.37 -13.99
C GLY A 136 7.38 14.10 -14.65
N LYS A 137 7.41 12.97 -13.93
CA LYS A 137 6.83 11.70 -14.40
C LYS A 137 5.32 11.77 -14.57
N LEU A 138 4.61 12.39 -13.63
CA LEU A 138 3.15 12.55 -13.69
C LEU A 138 2.71 13.56 -14.77
N VAL A 139 3.49 14.62 -15.00
CA VAL A 139 3.27 15.57 -16.10
C VAL A 139 3.37 14.87 -17.45
N ILE A 140 4.43 14.08 -17.66
CA ILE A 140 4.60 13.29 -18.89
C ILE A 140 3.46 12.28 -19.05
N ALA A 141 3.06 11.60 -17.97
CA ALA A 141 1.94 10.65 -17.99
C ALA A 141 0.56 11.30 -18.23
N ALA A 142 0.45 12.62 -18.06
CA ALA A 142 -0.70 13.42 -18.44
C ALA A 142 -0.64 13.92 -19.90
N ASP A 143 0.31 13.41 -20.69
CA ASP A 143 0.54 13.78 -22.09
C ASP A 143 0.93 15.26 -22.27
N ILE A 144 1.64 15.83 -21.28
CA ILE A 144 2.15 17.20 -21.32
C ILE A 144 3.65 17.17 -21.61
N LEU A 145 4.07 17.89 -22.65
CA LEU A 145 5.48 17.93 -23.07
C LEU A 145 6.34 18.74 -22.08
N PRO A 146 7.64 18.41 -21.91
CA PRO A 146 8.52 19.11 -20.97
C PRO A 146 8.66 20.63 -21.20
N ASP A 147 8.51 21.07 -22.44
CA ASP A 147 8.58 22.47 -22.89
C ASP A 147 7.21 23.14 -23.01
N GLN A 148 6.11 22.40 -22.83
CA GLN A 148 4.76 22.95 -22.91
C GLN A 148 4.50 23.90 -21.75
N LYS A 149 4.11 25.14 -22.08
CA LYS A 149 3.75 26.16 -21.09
C LYS A 149 2.37 25.90 -20.52
N TRP A 150 2.15 26.37 -19.30
CA TRP A 150 0.84 26.31 -18.65
C TRP A 150 -0.27 26.88 -19.56
N ALA A 151 -0.04 28.03 -20.21
CA ALA A 151 -1.00 28.65 -21.13
C ALA A 151 -1.48 27.70 -22.25
N ASP A 152 -0.61 26.80 -22.71
CA ASP A 152 -0.85 25.93 -23.87
C ASP A 152 -1.43 24.56 -23.48
N ILE A 153 -1.59 24.27 -22.19
CA ILE A 153 -2.16 22.99 -21.71
C ILE A 153 -3.65 22.93 -22.01
N SER A 154 -4.08 21.91 -22.77
CA SER A 154 -5.49 21.70 -23.07
C SER A 154 -6.29 21.30 -21.83
N LYS A 155 -7.62 21.50 -21.87
CA LYS A 155 -8.53 21.02 -20.81
C LYS A 155 -8.36 19.52 -20.54
N LYS A 156 -8.19 18.72 -21.60
CA LYS A 156 -7.98 17.25 -21.50
C LYS A 156 -6.69 16.92 -20.75
N GLN A 157 -5.58 17.57 -21.11
CA GLN A 157 -4.28 17.37 -20.43
C GLN A 157 -4.36 17.80 -18.96
N LEU A 158 -5.06 18.90 -18.66
CA LEU A 158 -5.23 19.37 -17.29
C LEU A 158 -6.07 18.41 -16.43
N GLN A 159 -7.15 17.85 -17.01
CA GLN A 159 -7.94 16.80 -16.37
C GLN A 159 -7.13 15.53 -16.16
N ALA A 160 -6.29 15.16 -17.13
CA ALA A 160 -5.38 14.03 -17.02
C ALA A 160 -4.34 14.25 -15.91
N LEU A 161 -3.76 15.45 -15.80
CA LEU A 161 -2.82 15.79 -14.73
C LEU A 161 -3.48 15.74 -13.35
N ALA A 162 -4.70 16.27 -13.22
CA ALA A 162 -5.49 16.15 -12.00
C ALA A 162 -5.74 14.68 -11.62
N ALA A 163 -6.06 13.82 -12.61
CA ALA A 163 -6.21 12.39 -12.40
C ALA A 163 -4.88 11.71 -12.01
N GLN A 164 -3.76 12.05 -12.66
CA GLN A 164 -2.45 11.52 -12.27
C GLN A 164 -2.11 11.87 -10.81
N LEU A 165 -2.43 13.09 -10.36
CA LEU A 165 -2.18 13.50 -8.97
C LEU A 165 -3.11 12.83 -7.96
N THR A 166 -4.38 12.58 -8.31
CA THR A 166 -5.42 12.17 -7.34
C THR A 166 -5.92 10.74 -7.46
N SER A 167 -5.65 10.08 -8.58
CA SER A 167 -6.21 8.77 -8.91
C SER A 167 -5.29 7.94 -9.82
N SER A 168 -3.96 8.03 -9.62
CA SER A 168 -3.00 7.20 -10.34
C SER A 168 -3.21 5.71 -10.06
N GLU A 169 -3.65 4.94 -11.05
CA GLU A 169 -3.82 3.49 -10.90
C GLU A 169 -2.56 2.72 -11.29
N PHE A 170 -2.11 1.79 -10.44
CA PHE A 170 -0.95 0.94 -10.68
C PHE A 170 -1.35 -0.53 -10.66
N LEU A 171 -0.76 -1.31 -11.57
CA LEU A 171 -0.86 -2.76 -11.56
C LEU A 171 0.24 -3.34 -10.67
N VAL A 172 -0.17 -3.99 -9.59
CA VAL A 172 0.70 -4.79 -8.73
C VAL A 172 0.78 -6.20 -9.34
N GLU A 173 2.00 -6.64 -9.64
CA GLU A 173 2.28 -7.93 -10.27
C GLU A 173 2.99 -8.92 -9.33
N GLY A 174 3.16 -8.51 -8.08
CA GLY A 174 3.70 -9.36 -7.04
C GLY A 174 3.97 -8.59 -5.76
N LYS A 175 4.74 -9.23 -4.90
CA LYS A 175 5.20 -8.67 -3.63
C LYS A 175 6.70 -8.87 -3.50
N SER A 176 7.36 -8.17 -2.59
CA SER A 176 8.76 -8.49 -2.29
C SER A 176 8.90 -9.98 -1.92
N THR A 177 10.08 -10.53 -2.20
CA THR A 177 10.46 -11.91 -1.84
C THR A 177 11.44 -11.95 -0.68
N PHE A 178 11.90 -10.78 -0.20
CA PHE A 178 12.82 -10.66 0.93
C PHE A 178 12.14 -11.06 2.23
N LYS A 179 12.46 -12.27 2.70
CA LYS A 179 11.82 -12.89 3.87
C LYS A 179 11.94 -12.07 5.16
N GLU A 180 12.96 -11.22 5.25
CA GLU A 180 13.23 -10.33 6.39
C GLU A 180 12.29 -9.12 6.47
N GLU A 181 11.52 -8.82 5.41
CA GLU A 181 10.54 -7.73 5.42
C GLU A 181 9.16 -8.18 5.89
N PHE A 182 8.91 -9.49 6.05
CA PHE A 182 7.56 -10.00 6.29
C PHE A 182 7.26 -10.27 7.75
N VAL A 183 5.98 -10.09 8.07
CA VAL A 183 5.31 -10.81 9.16
C VAL A 183 4.29 -11.74 8.52
N THR A 184 3.95 -12.81 9.22
CA THR A 184 2.98 -13.81 8.78
C THR A 184 1.61 -13.51 9.38
N ALA A 185 0.60 -13.31 8.55
CA ALA A 185 -0.79 -13.28 8.99
C ALA A 185 -1.35 -14.71 8.96
N GLY A 186 -1.69 -15.26 10.13
CA GLY A 186 -2.00 -16.69 10.28
C GLY A 186 -1.09 -17.35 11.31
N GLY A 187 -1.28 -18.65 11.55
CA GLY A 187 -0.55 -19.38 12.59
C GLY A 187 -1.45 -20.33 13.37
N VAL A 188 -0.98 -20.78 14.53
CA VAL A 188 -1.75 -21.61 15.48
C VAL A 188 -3.02 -20.87 15.90
N ASP A 189 -4.15 -21.58 15.96
CA ASP A 189 -5.42 -20.97 16.35
C ASP A 189 -5.36 -20.56 17.83
N LEU A 190 -5.64 -19.27 18.08
CA LEU A 190 -5.56 -18.69 19.42
C LEU A 190 -6.57 -19.33 20.40
N LYS A 191 -7.63 -19.96 19.89
CA LYS A 191 -8.59 -20.70 20.72
C LYS A 191 -7.98 -21.95 21.36
N GLU A 192 -6.89 -22.47 20.80
CA GLU A 192 -6.19 -23.66 21.27
C GLU A 192 -5.06 -23.33 22.26
N ILE A 193 -4.92 -22.05 22.64
CA ILE A 193 -3.86 -21.56 23.51
C ILE A 193 -4.44 -21.06 24.84
N ASP A 194 -3.79 -21.42 25.95
CA ASP A 194 -4.02 -20.75 27.23
C ASP A 194 -3.11 -19.53 27.35
N PHE A 195 -3.66 -18.32 27.24
CA PHE A 195 -2.88 -17.08 27.30
C PHE A 195 -2.28 -16.76 28.67
N LYS A 196 -2.64 -17.50 29.73
CA LYS A 196 -1.94 -17.36 31.02
C LYS A 196 -0.56 -18.02 31.01
N THR A 197 -0.46 -19.16 30.32
CA THR A 197 0.74 -20.02 30.32
C THR A 197 1.40 -20.12 28.96
N PHE A 198 0.73 -19.64 27.90
CA PHE A 198 1.08 -19.87 26.50
C PHE A 198 1.21 -21.36 26.11
N GLY A 199 0.59 -22.25 26.91
CA GLY A 199 0.52 -23.69 26.66
C GLY A 199 -0.63 -24.07 25.73
N SER A 200 -0.49 -25.21 25.06
CA SER A 200 -1.55 -25.82 24.27
C SER A 200 -2.67 -26.34 25.18
N ARG A 201 -3.91 -26.08 24.79
CA ARG A 201 -5.11 -26.66 25.41
C ARG A 201 -5.38 -28.11 24.97
N ILE A 202 -4.65 -28.58 23.95
CA ILE A 202 -4.86 -29.90 23.33
C ILE A 202 -3.76 -30.88 23.76
N TYR A 203 -2.51 -30.42 23.81
CA TYR A 203 -1.36 -31.25 24.16
C TYR A 203 -0.65 -30.70 25.40
N GLU A 204 -0.70 -31.46 26.48
CA GLU A 204 0.02 -31.12 27.71
C GLU A 204 1.54 -31.06 27.48
N GLY A 205 2.21 -30.09 28.11
CA GLY A 205 3.66 -29.88 27.96
C GLY A 205 4.10 -29.21 26.65
N LEU A 206 3.19 -28.89 25.74
CA LEU A 206 3.49 -28.16 24.50
C LEU A 206 3.16 -26.68 24.63
N TYR A 207 4.09 -25.80 24.26
CA TYR A 207 3.96 -24.35 24.38
C TYR A 207 4.26 -23.65 23.05
N PHE A 208 3.65 -22.48 22.84
CA PHE A 208 3.83 -21.69 21.63
C PHE A 208 4.06 -20.23 21.98
N ALA A 209 5.02 -19.58 21.35
CA ALA A 209 5.29 -18.15 21.51
C ALA A 209 5.82 -17.53 20.22
N GLY A 210 5.61 -16.23 20.05
CA GLY A 210 6.04 -15.48 18.87
C GLY A 210 5.15 -15.69 17.65
N GLU A 211 5.71 -15.43 16.47
CA GLU A 211 5.01 -15.36 15.17
C GLU A 211 4.40 -16.69 14.69
N VAL A 212 4.66 -17.80 15.40
CA VAL A 212 3.98 -19.09 15.12
C VAL A 212 2.49 -19.04 15.50
N LEU A 213 2.13 -18.16 16.44
CA LEU A 213 0.75 -17.90 16.83
C LEU A 213 0.07 -17.05 15.76
N ASN A 214 -1.25 -17.18 15.61
CA ASN A 214 -2.05 -16.29 14.77
C ASN A 214 -2.19 -14.89 15.38
N ILE A 215 -1.05 -14.21 15.59
CA ILE A 215 -0.90 -12.85 16.11
C ILE A 215 0.04 -12.12 15.16
N ASP A 216 -0.50 -11.16 14.43
CA ASP A 216 0.27 -10.23 13.62
C ASP A 216 -0.15 -8.78 13.91
N ALA A 217 0.81 -7.88 13.85
CA ALA A 217 0.61 -6.46 14.08
C ALA A 217 1.34 -5.63 13.02
N LEU A 218 0.96 -4.35 12.92
CA LEU A 218 1.69 -3.39 12.09
C LEU A 218 3.13 -3.20 12.58
N THR A 219 3.96 -2.55 11.75
CA THR A 219 5.30 -2.11 12.14
C THR A 219 5.28 -1.18 13.36
N GLY A 220 6.36 -1.14 14.13
CA GLY A 220 6.48 -0.28 15.33
C GLY A 220 6.80 -1.02 16.63
N GLY A 221 7.34 -2.23 16.55
CA GLY A 221 7.75 -3.02 17.72
C GLY A 221 6.66 -3.92 18.31
N TYR A 222 5.42 -3.86 17.83
CA TYR A 222 4.31 -4.65 18.36
C TYR A 222 4.52 -6.17 18.22
N ASN A 223 5.04 -6.64 17.08
CA ASN A 223 5.34 -8.06 16.88
C ASN A 223 6.44 -8.53 17.84
N PHE A 224 7.47 -7.71 18.07
CA PHE A 224 8.50 -7.99 19.07
C PHE A 224 7.91 -8.03 20.48
N GLN A 225 7.08 -7.06 20.85
CA GLN A 225 6.43 -7.04 22.16
C GLN A 225 5.58 -8.30 22.39
N SER A 226 4.81 -8.72 21.38
CA SER A 226 4.02 -9.95 21.46
C SER A 226 4.91 -11.18 21.64
N ALA A 227 6.02 -11.26 20.90
CA ALA A 227 6.97 -12.37 21.02
C ALA A 227 7.61 -12.41 22.41
N TRP A 228 8.09 -11.27 22.94
CA TRP A 228 8.75 -11.21 24.24
C TRP A 228 7.79 -11.50 25.40
N SER A 229 6.60 -10.90 25.39
CA SER A 229 5.59 -11.16 26.41
C SER A 229 5.15 -12.63 26.40
N GLY A 230 4.91 -13.22 25.23
CA GLY A 230 4.50 -14.61 25.12
C GLY A 230 5.61 -15.58 25.54
N ALA A 231 6.86 -15.33 25.13
CA ALA A 231 8.00 -16.15 25.51
C ALA A 231 8.26 -16.10 27.02
N TYR A 232 8.12 -14.94 27.65
CA TYR A 232 8.25 -14.80 29.10
C TYR A 232 7.20 -15.62 29.85
N LEU A 233 5.93 -15.52 29.47
CA LEU A 233 4.84 -16.28 30.11
C LEU A 233 4.99 -17.79 29.90
N ALA A 234 5.36 -18.23 28.69
CA ALA A 234 5.67 -19.63 28.42
C ALA A 234 6.81 -20.15 29.29
N ALA A 235 7.91 -19.39 29.40
CA ALA A 235 9.06 -19.79 30.21
C ALA A 235 8.72 -19.90 31.70
N MET A 236 7.95 -18.96 32.25
CA MET A 236 7.48 -19.02 33.64
C MET A 236 6.64 -20.28 33.89
N ALA A 237 5.68 -20.57 33.01
CA ALA A 237 4.83 -21.76 33.14
C ALA A 237 5.60 -23.08 32.98
N ILE A 238 6.65 -23.09 32.15
CA ILE A 238 7.54 -24.26 32.01
C ILE A 238 8.36 -24.46 33.29
N SER A 239 8.81 -23.39 33.94
CA SER A 239 9.64 -23.48 35.14
C SER A 239 8.88 -23.86 36.42
N GLU A 240 7.57 -23.65 36.43
CA GLU A 240 6.68 -23.99 37.55
C GLU A 240 6.13 -25.43 37.47
N ASN A 241 6.32 -26.12 36.34
CA ASN A 241 5.95 -27.51 36.09
C ASN A 241 7.16 -28.44 36.22
#